data_AF-A0AAW2WHF5-F1
#
_entry.id   AF-A0AAW2WHF5-F1
#
_cell.length_a   1.000
_cell.length_b   1.000
_cell.length_c   1.000
_cell.angle_alpha   90.00
_cell.angle_beta   90.00
_cell.angle_gamma   90.00
#
_symmetry.space_group_name_H-M   'P 1'
#
loop_
_entity.id
_entity.type
_entity.pdbx_description
1 polymer ?
#
loop_
_entity_poly.entity_id
_entity_poly.type
_entity_poly.pdbx_seq_one_letter_code
_entity_poly.pdbx_strand_id
1 'polypeptide(L)'
;MAKAAEMMSRGYAWIVADALTSLLDSVDSETIEAMQGVIGVKGYIPRSNELHNFQGRWRKRFHKDNPEMDRTELNVFGLWAYDSITALALAIERSGMTSPRFERPANGGNLTDLEAIGISSNGPSLVPLLRNFISKGLSGDFSIVDGQLLPSAFQIVNVIGKGENTVGFWTKACGISGKLKQEDHNSTNKDPLGAIVWPGQTAIVPKGWEMPTSGKKLRLGVPVKSGFTEFVKIERDAEPTGFCIDVFKEVMQLLPYAVEYEFRAFKTPDGQSAGEYNDLVYQIFLEEFDAVVGDIAILANRSRFVDFSFPYTESGVSAVVPIKDNERKNAWIFMKPLTTDLWLTIGAFFFFTGFVVWVLEHRVNKEFRGPRLQQVGMIFWFLFLNTCFCSK
;
A
#
# COMPACT_ATOMS: atom_id res chain seq x y z
N MET A 1 23.93 -7.91 17.69
CA MET A 1 23.80 -8.80 16.51
C MET A 1 23.01 -8.15 15.39
N ALA A 2 21.73 -7.79 15.60
CA ALA A 2 20.89 -7.16 14.56
C ALA A 2 21.52 -5.92 13.90
N LYS A 3 22.06 -4.98 14.71
CA LYS A 3 22.75 -3.78 14.20
C LYS A 3 23.98 -4.10 13.34
N ALA A 4 24.76 -5.11 13.73
CA ALA A 4 25.95 -5.53 12.98
C ALA A 4 25.59 -6.25 11.67
N ALA A 5 24.41 -6.87 11.60
CA ALA A 5 23.85 -7.48 10.40
C ALA A 5 23.04 -6.48 9.55
N GLU A 6 23.12 -5.18 9.83
CA GLU A 6 22.37 -4.10 9.16
C GLU A 6 20.83 -4.26 9.23
N MET A 7 20.31 -5.12 10.11
CA MET A 7 18.87 -5.36 10.26
C MET A 7 18.15 -4.31 11.12
N MET A 8 18.81 -3.18 11.40
CA MET A 8 18.22 -2.01 12.08
C MET A 8 17.97 -0.84 11.12
N SER A 9 18.06 -1.08 9.81
CA SER A 9 17.75 -0.12 8.75
C SER A 9 16.26 -0.07 8.43
N ARG A 10 15.89 0.83 7.51
CA ARG A 10 14.53 0.91 6.95
C ARG A 10 14.13 -0.45 6.36
N GLY A 11 12.90 -0.87 6.61
CA GLY A 11 12.31 -2.11 6.10
C GLY A 11 12.23 -3.26 7.11
N TYR A 12 12.90 -3.16 8.26
CA TYR A 12 12.81 -4.13 9.35
C TYR A 12 11.81 -3.73 10.44
N ALA A 13 11.21 -4.72 11.09
CA ALA A 13 10.44 -4.56 12.32
C ALA A 13 10.95 -5.53 13.39
N TRP A 14 11.15 -5.02 14.60
CA TRP A 14 11.57 -5.82 15.74
C TRP A 14 10.54 -5.70 16.86
N ILE A 15 10.13 -6.85 17.40
CA ILE A 15 9.24 -6.94 18.54
C ILE A 15 9.98 -7.66 19.65
N VAL A 16 10.05 -7.05 20.84
CA VAL A 16 10.66 -7.66 22.03
C VAL A 16 9.59 -7.99 23.05
N ALA A 17 9.79 -9.12 23.74
CA ALA A 17 8.89 -9.58 24.78
C ALA A 17 9.01 -8.74 26.06
N ASP A 18 8.11 -8.99 27.00
CA ASP A 18 8.02 -8.29 28.29
C ASP A 18 9.30 -8.32 29.11
N ALA A 19 9.97 -9.47 29.17
CA ALA A 19 11.21 -9.62 29.91
C ALA A 19 12.29 -8.61 29.48
N LEU A 20 12.45 -8.42 28.16
CA LEU A 20 13.43 -7.48 27.63
C LEU A 20 12.94 -6.03 27.71
N THR A 21 11.66 -5.80 27.41
CA THR A 21 11.07 -4.46 27.45
C THR A 21 11.14 -3.86 28.85
N SER A 22 10.86 -4.67 29.88
CA SER A 22 10.95 -4.25 31.28
C SER A 22 12.38 -4.01 31.78
N LEU A 23 13.40 -4.39 31.02
CA LEU A 23 14.80 -4.18 31.37
C LEU A 23 15.45 -3.01 30.62
N LEU A 24 14.74 -2.35 29.70
CA LEU A 24 15.29 -1.25 28.90
C LEU A 24 15.93 -0.14 29.76
N ASP A 25 15.32 0.20 30.90
CA ASP A 25 15.83 1.23 31.82
C ASP A 25 17.14 0.83 32.55
N SER A 26 17.55 -0.43 32.42
CA SER A 26 18.79 -0.97 33.01
C SER A 26 19.91 -1.20 31.99
N VAL A 27 19.63 -0.98 30.70
CA VAL A 27 20.60 -1.14 29.62
C VAL A 27 21.37 0.16 29.41
N ASP A 28 22.63 0.07 28.98
CA ASP A 28 23.43 1.24 28.63
C ASP A 28 22.82 2.04 27.46
N SER A 29 23.14 3.34 27.40
CA SER A 29 22.56 4.23 26.38
C SER A 29 22.94 3.85 24.94
N GLU A 30 24.12 3.27 24.70
CA GLU A 30 24.56 2.91 23.35
C GLU A 30 23.72 1.75 22.81
N THR A 31 23.41 0.78 23.66
CA THR A 31 22.55 -0.35 23.31
C THR A 31 21.09 0.10 23.11
N ILE A 32 20.56 1.01 23.94
CA ILE A 32 19.20 1.55 23.72
C ILE A 32 19.12 2.32 22.39
N GLU A 33 20.11 3.16 22.09
CA GLU A 33 20.18 3.87 20.80
C GLU A 33 20.29 2.89 19.62
N ALA A 34 20.97 1.76 19.81
CA ALA A 34 21.02 0.68 18.83
C ALA A 34 19.67 -0.05 18.62
N MET A 35 18.71 0.12 19.54
CA MET A 35 17.37 -0.46 19.49
C MET A 35 16.30 0.53 18.95
N GLN A 36 16.74 1.62 18.31
CA GLN A 36 15.84 2.61 17.73
C GLN A 36 14.76 1.97 16.82
N GLY A 37 13.50 2.23 17.16
CA GLY A 37 12.33 1.75 16.42
C GLY A 37 11.86 0.33 16.77
N VAL A 38 12.47 -0.31 17.77
CA VAL A 38 11.98 -1.59 18.32
C VAL A 38 10.66 -1.35 19.07
N ILE A 39 9.71 -2.27 18.89
CA ILE A 39 8.44 -2.28 19.63
C ILE A 39 8.57 -3.27 20.79
N GLY A 40 8.20 -2.83 21.98
CA GLY A 40 8.15 -3.66 23.18
C GLY A 40 6.75 -3.70 23.79
N VAL A 41 6.53 -4.70 24.63
CA VAL A 41 5.32 -4.82 25.44
C VAL A 41 5.77 -5.03 26.87
N LYS A 42 5.20 -4.34 27.87
CA LYS A 42 5.51 -4.59 29.29
C LYS A 42 4.28 -4.47 30.18
N GLY A 43 4.33 -5.06 31.37
CA GLY A 43 3.25 -4.93 32.35
C GLY A 43 2.99 -3.46 32.69
N TYR A 44 1.73 -3.02 32.60
CA TYR A 44 1.36 -1.65 32.91
C TYR A 44 1.32 -1.44 34.42
N ILE A 45 1.99 -0.39 34.89
CA ILE A 45 1.96 0.02 36.29
C ILE A 45 1.30 1.40 36.39
N PRO A 46 0.15 1.52 37.08
CA PRO A 46 -0.51 2.79 37.25
C PRO A 46 0.31 3.74 38.12
N ARG A 47 0.36 5.01 37.71
CA ARG A 47 1.03 6.04 38.51
C ARG A 47 0.26 6.29 39.80
N SER A 48 0.95 6.23 40.94
CA SER A 48 0.40 6.56 42.25
C SER A 48 1.40 7.37 43.07
N ASN A 49 0.91 8.15 44.03
CA ASN A 49 1.77 8.92 44.94
C ASN A 49 2.62 7.99 45.82
N GLU A 50 2.08 6.84 46.20
CA GLU A 50 2.78 5.80 46.98
C GLU A 50 3.96 5.23 46.20
N LEU A 51 3.75 4.91 44.92
CA LEU A 51 4.79 4.43 44.01
C LEU A 51 5.89 5.49 43.83
N HIS A 52 5.51 6.74 43.59
CA HIS A 52 6.47 7.83 43.43
C HIS A 52 7.34 8.02 44.68
N ASN A 53 6.72 8.02 45.86
CA ASN A 53 7.43 8.12 47.14
C ASN A 53 8.34 6.91 47.39
N PHE A 54 7.89 5.70 47.04
CA PHE A 54 8.71 4.50 47.15
C PHE A 54 9.92 4.54 46.21
N GLN A 55 9.72 4.88 44.94
CA GLN A 55 10.80 5.03 43.95
C GLN A 55 11.83 6.07 44.40
N GLY A 56 11.39 7.20 44.95
CA GLY A 56 12.29 8.22 45.50
C GLY A 56 13.14 7.71 46.68
N ARG A 57 12.54 6.94 47.60
CA ARG A 57 13.28 6.31 48.72
C ARG A 57 14.25 5.23 48.22
N TRP A 58 13.79 4.39 47.29
CA TRP A 58 14.58 3.32 46.71
C TRP A 58 15.80 3.89 45.99
N ARG A 59 15.62 4.90 45.13
CA ARG A 59 16.71 5.57 44.39
C ARG A 59 17.79 6.12 45.31
N LYS A 60 17.39 6.79 46.40
CA LYS A 60 18.31 7.32 47.41
C LYS A 60 19.14 6.23 48.09
N ARG A 61 18.52 5.09 48.42
CA ARG A 61 19.22 3.95 49.03
C ARG A 61 20.13 3.24 48.02
N PHE A 62 19.62 2.99 46.82
CA PHE A 62 20.35 2.31 45.76
C PHE A 62 21.64 3.04 45.37
N HIS A 63 21.58 4.37 45.19
CA HIS A 63 22.78 5.18 44.90
C HIS A 63 23.80 5.17 46.05
N LYS A 64 23.33 5.10 47.30
CA LYS A 64 24.22 5.02 48.46
C LYS A 64 25.01 3.70 48.46
N ASP A 65 24.33 2.60 48.13
CA ASP A 65 24.91 1.27 48.16
C ASP A 65 25.69 0.94 46.87
N ASN A 66 25.37 1.60 45.74
CA ASN A 66 25.96 1.38 44.42
C ASN A 66 26.35 2.73 43.76
N PRO A 67 27.41 3.41 44.21
CA PRO A 67 27.78 4.74 43.72
C PRO A 67 28.30 4.74 42.27
N GLU A 68 28.76 3.61 41.75
CA GLU A 68 29.29 3.45 40.38
C GLU A 68 28.18 3.24 39.32
N MET A 69 26.96 2.89 39.73
CA MET A 69 25.82 2.68 38.82
C MET A 69 25.01 3.96 38.68
N ASP A 70 25.27 4.69 37.60
CA ASP A 70 24.52 5.89 37.28
C ASP A 70 23.18 5.54 36.60
N ARG A 71 22.10 6.24 36.98
CA ARG A 71 20.77 6.20 36.31
C ARG A 71 19.96 4.89 36.32
N THR A 72 20.19 3.94 37.23
CA THR A 72 19.31 2.77 37.33
C THR A 72 17.95 3.15 37.94
N GLU A 73 16.86 2.94 37.19
CA GLU A 73 15.49 3.09 37.69
C GLU A 73 14.91 1.75 38.16
N LEU A 74 13.94 1.82 39.07
CA LEU A 74 13.23 0.65 39.57
C LEU A 74 12.28 0.14 38.49
N ASN A 75 12.59 -1.03 37.94
CA ASN A 75 11.79 -1.68 36.92
C ASN A 75 10.54 -2.40 37.47
N VAL A 76 9.72 -2.94 36.55
CA VAL A 76 8.50 -3.68 36.85
C VAL A 76 8.76 -4.90 37.75
N PHE A 77 9.87 -5.63 37.53
CA PHE A 77 10.22 -6.80 38.33
C PHE A 77 10.50 -6.45 39.79
N GLY A 78 11.18 -5.33 40.05
CA GLY A 78 11.43 -4.86 41.40
C GLY A 78 10.13 -4.51 42.15
N LEU A 79 9.14 -3.97 41.44
CA LEU A 79 7.82 -3.68 42.00
C LEU A 79 7.02 -4.95 42.27
N TRP A 80 7.03 -5.91 41.35
CA TRP A 80 6.40 -7.22 41.58
C TRP A 80 7.05 -7.99 42.71
N ALA A 81 8.37 -7.89 42.90
CA ALA A 81 9.05 -8.51 44.04
C ALA A 81 8.57 -7.92 45.37
N TYR A 82 8.41 -6.59 45.45
CA TYR A 82 7.88 -5.91 46.63
C TYR A 82 6.44 -6.37 46.97
N ASP A 83 5.58 -6.41 45.95
CA ASP A 83 4.18 -6.84 46.15
C ASP A 83 4.08 -8.33 46.43
N SER A 84 4.96 -9.16 45.88
CA SER A 84 5.03 -10.61 46.18
C SER A 84 5.41 -10.88 47.63
N ILE A 85 6.35 -10.11 48.19
CA ILE A 85 6.71 -10.21 49.62
C ILE A 85 5.53 -9.78 50.49
N THR A 86 4.83 -8.72 50.09
CA THR A 86 3.63 -8.25 50.79
C THR A 86 2.52 -9.28 50.74
N ALA A 87 2.31 -9.92 49.59
CA ALA A 87 1.35 -11.00 49.40
C ALA A 87 1.68 -12.21 50.30
N LEU A 88 2.95 -12.59 50.38
CA LEU A 88 3.41 -13.66 51.27
C LEU A 88 3.16 -13.32 52.75
N ALA A 89 3.48 -12.11 53.19
CA ALA A 89 3.24 -11.68 54.57
C ALA A 89 1.75 -11.73 54.92
N LEU A 90 0.89 -11.22 54.04
CA LEU A 90 -0.57 -11.25 54.22
C LEU A 90 -1.13 -12.68 54.17
N ALA A 91 -0.58 -13.56 53.34
CA ALA A 91 -0.99 -14.96 53.30
C ALA A 91 -0.64 -15.70 54.60
N ILE A 92 0.54 -15.43 55.17
CA ILE A 92 0.96 -15.98 56.47
C ILE A 92 0.02 -15.47 57.58
N GLU A 93 -0.28 -14.18 57.61
CA GLU A 93 -1.22 -13.58 58.57
C GLU A 93 -2.62 -14.20 58.46
N ARG A 94 -3.16 -14.32 57.24
CA ARG A 94 -4.46 -14.96 56.98
C ARG A 94 -4.49 -16.44 57.34
N SER A 95 -3.36 -17.13 57.23
CA SER A 95 -3.25 -18.55 57.61
C SER A 95 -3.27 -18.77 59.13
N GLY A 96 -3.16 -17.71 59.95
CA GLY A 96 -3.11 -17.81 61.41
C GLY A 96 -1.86 -18.52 61.93
N MET A 97 -0.80 -18.59 61.11
CA MET A 97 0.42 -19.31 61.44
C MET A 97 1.28 -18.51 62.42
N THR A 98 1.45 -19.04 63.63
CA THR A 98 2.31 -18.43 64.67
C THR A 98 3.76 -18.87 64.60
N SER A 99 4.03 -20.07 64.07
CA SER A 99 5.37 -20.63 63.89
C SER A 99 5.39 -21.70 62.79
N PRO A 100 6.48 -21.84 62.04
CA PRO A 100 6.61 -22.88 61.03
C PRO A 100 6.78 -24.25 61.70
N ARG A 101 5.98 -25.23 61.31
CA ARG A 101 6.08 -26.62 61.77
C ARG A 101 6.37 -27.54 60.59
N PHE A 102 7.39 -28.37 60.74
CA PHE A 102 7.84 -29.33 59.74
C PHE A 102 7.81 -30.73 60.31
N GLU A 103 7.12 -31.63 59.61
CA GLU A 103 7.11 -33.05 59.91
C GLU A 103 8.30 -33.69 59.19
N ARG A 104 9.21 -34.29 59.96
CA ARG A 104 10.35 -35.04 59.43
C ARG A 104 10.04 -36.54 59.49
N PRO A 105 10.40 -37.32 58.45
CA PRO A 105 10.24 -38.76 58.50
C PRO A 105 11.13 -39.37 59.60
N ALA A 106 10.57 -40.29 60.40
CA ALA A 106 11.18 -40.78 61.64
C ALA A 106 12.34 -41.78 61.47
N ASN A 107 12.57 -42.34 60.26
CA ASN A 107 13.59 -43.38 60.03
C ASN A 107 14.76 -42.85 59.20
N GLY A 108 15.74 -42.24 59.89
CA GLY A 108 16.98 -41.76 59.30
C GLY A 108 18.04 -42.86 59.22
N GLY A 109 18.21 -43.44 58.03
CA GLY A 109 19.33 -44.34 57.72
C GLY A 109 20.07 -43.96 56.44
N ASN A 110 19.35 -43.47 55.42
CA ASN A 110 19.91 -43.00 54.15
C ASN A 110 18.88 -42.09 53.46
N LEU A 111 18.63 -40.90 54.00
CA LEU A 111 17.79 -39.90 53.31
C LEU A 111 18.67 -39.13 52.33
N THR A 112 18.19 -38.97 51.11
CA THR A 112 18.77 -37.97 50.18
C THR A 112 18.54 -36.57 50.75
N ASP A 113 19.39 -35.60 50.40
CA ASP A 113 19.37 -34.23 50.98
C ASP A 113 17.99 -33.56 50.87
N LEU A 114 17.19 -33.93 49.86
CA LEU A 114 15.82 -33.44 49.64
C LEU A 114 14.78 -34.05 50.60
N GLU A 115 14.94 -35.32 50.98
CA GLU A 115 14.02 -36.02 51.90
C GLU A 115 14.24 -35.59 53.37
N ALA A 116 15.40 -34.98 53.67
CA ALA A 116 15.71 -34.41 54.98
C ALA A 116 14.99 -33.07 55.26
N ILE A 117 14.46 -32.40 54.22
CA ILE A 117 13.89 -31.03 54.31
C ILE A 117 12.58 -31.01 55.14
N GLY A 118 11.87 -32.13 55.24
CA GLY A 118 10.61 -32.25 55.99
C GLY A 118 9.42 -31.55 55.30
N ILE A 119 8.21 -32.01 55.59
CA ILE A 119 6.98 -31.46 54.98
C ILE A 119 6.36 -30.45 55.95
N SER A 120 6.07 -29.24 55.46
CA SER A 120 5.40 -28.23 56.29
C SER A 120 3.95 -28.63 56.56
N SER A 121 3.57 -28.75 57.83
CA SER A 121 2.17 -29.00 58.23
C SER A 121 1.25 -27.82 57.89
N ASN A 122 1.83 -26.64 57.67
CA ASN A 122 1.11 -25.41 57.35
C ASN A 122 0.97 -25.19 55.83
N GLY A 123 1.69 -25.95 55.02
CA GLY A 123 1.66 -25.87 53.55
C GLY A 123 0.23 -25.96 52.98
N PRO A 124 -0.60 -26.94 53.39
CA PRO A 124 -1.98 -27.08 52.89
C PRO A 124 -2.87 -25.85 53.12
N SER A 125 -2.64 -25.09 54.19
CA SER A 125 -3.38 -23.85 54.49
C SER A 125 -2.83 -22.63 53.74
N LEU A 126 -1.51 -22.61 53.48
CA LEU A 126 -0.84 -21.47 52.85
C LEU A 126 -0.90 -21.50 51.32
N VAL A 127 -0.73 -22.69 50.71
CA VAL A 127 -0.73 -22.87 49.25
C VAL A 127 -1.99 -22.32 48.56
N PRO A 128 -3.23 -22.56 49.03
CA PRO A 128 -4.41 -22.00 48.35
C PRO A 128 -4.47 -20.47 48.44
N LEU A 129 -3.98 -19.88 49.54
CA LEU A 129 -3.93 -18.42 49.73
C LEU A 129 -2.89 -17.76 48.81
N LEU A 130 -1.79 -18.45 48.52
CA LEU A 130 -0.76 -17.97 47.59
C LEU A 130 -1.13 -18.22 46.13
N ARG A 131 -1.81 -19.33 45.82
CA ARG A 131 -2.25 -19.64 44.45
C ARG A 131 -3.28 -18.65 43.95
N ASN A 132 -4.16 -18.17 44.82
CA ASN A 132 -5.21 -17.21 44.47
C ASN A 132 -5.15 -16.02 45.42
N PHE A 133 -4.47 -14.96 44.98
CA PHE A 133 -4.24 -13.77 45.79
C PHE A 133 -4.62 -12.52 45.01
N ILE A 134 -5.36 -11.62 45.65
CA ILE A 134 -5.76 -10.34 45.07
C ILE A 134 -5.52 -9.26 46.12
N SER A 135 -4.76 -8.24 45.73
CA SER A 135 -4.54 -7.05 46.55
C SER A 135 -4.23 -5.84 45.69
N LYS A 136 -4.32 -4.65 46.28
CA LYS A 136 -3.80 -3.43 45.68
C LYS A 136 -2.41 -3.15 46.25
N GLY A 137 -1.39 -3.31 45.42
CA GLY A 137 0.01 -3.11 45.76
C GLY A 137 0.61 -1.87 45.10
N LEU A 138 1.93 -1.73 45.15
CA LEU A 138 2.65 -0.63 44.48
C LEU A 138 2.61 -0.74 42.95
N SER A 139 2.50 -1.96 42.41
CA SER A 139 2.33 -2.25 40.99
C SER A 139 0.89 -2.07 40.48
N GLY A 140 -0.05 -1.64 41.35
CA GLY A 140 -1.46 -1.48 41.03
C GLY A 140 -2.29 -2.67 41.53
N ASP A 141 -3.18 -3.18 40.68
CA ASP A 141 -3.97 -4.37 40.99
C ASP A 141 -3.08 -5.60 40.82
N PHE A 142 -2.63 -6.16 41.95
CA PHE A 142 -1.76 -7.32 42.00
C PHE A 142 -2.61 -8.57 42.17
N SER A 143 -2.69 -9.37 41.10
CA SER A 143 -3.50 -10.59 41.05
C SER A 143 -2.66 -11.81 40.69
N ILE A 144 -2.75 -12.84 41.53
CA ILE A 144 -2.19 -14.17 41.28
C ILE A 144 -3.38 -15.11 41.12
N VAL A 145 -3.44 -15.81 39.99
CA VAL A 145 -4.48 -16.79 39.67
C VAL A 145 -3.78 -18.10 39.35
N ASP A 146 -4.15 -19.17 40.05
CA ASP A 146 -3.52 -20.50 39.95
C ASP A 146 -1.99 -20.49 40.06
N GLY A 147 -1.45 -19.56 40.85
CA GLY A 147 0.00 -19.40 41.08
C GLY A 147 0.74 -18.61 39.98
N GLN A 148 0.02 -18.04 39.01
CA GLN A 148 0.61 -17.18 37.98
C GLN A 148 0.23 -15.72 38.23
N LEU A 149 1.21 -14.82 38.10
CA LEU A 149 0.97 -13.39 38.13
C LEU A 149 0.23 -12.98 36.84
N LEU A 150 -0.92 -12.34 37.00
CA LEU A 150 -1.71 -11.83 35.89
C LEU A 150 -1.73 -10.29 35.94
N PRO A 151 -0.99 -9.61 35.06
CA PRO A 151 -1.07 -8.15 34.93
C PRO A 151 -2.46 -7.75 34.42
N SER A 152 -3.05 -6.71 35.00
CA SER A 152 -4.36 -6.19 34.58
C SER A 152 -4.34 -5.59 33.17
N ALA A 153 -3.19 -5.04 32.76
CA ALA A 153 -3.00 -4.45 31.45
C ALA A 153 -1.53 -4.52 31.03
N PHE A 154 -1.29 -4.46 29.73
CA PHE A 154 0.03 -4.31 29.14
C PHE A 154 0.15 -2.96 28.45
N GLN A 155 1.33 -2.37 28.51
CA GLN A 155 1.71 -1.15 27.81
C GLN A 155 2.55 -1.53 26.59
N ILE A 156 2.17 -1.00 25.43
CA ILE A 156 2.93 -1.14 24.18
C ILE A 156 3.80 0.10 24.05
N VAL A 157 5.09 -0.10 23.87
CA VAL A 157 6.09 0.97 23.80
C VAL A 157 6.90 0.88 22.52
N ASN A 158 7.38 2.03 22.06
CA ASN A 158 8.32 2.16 20.96
C ASN A 158 9.62 2.78 21.49
N VAL A 159 10.76 2.14 21.24
CA VAL A 159 12.08 2.64 21.65
C VAL A 159 12.51 3.80 20.76
N ILE A 160 12.62 5.00 21.34
CA ILE A 160 12.99 6.22 20.64
C ILE A 160 14.05 6.98 21.43
N GLY A 161 15.22 7.16 20.82
CA GLY A 161 16.38 7.83 21.41
C GLY A 161 16.90 7.06 22.61
N LYS A 162 16.90 7.70 23.79
CA LYS A 162 17.38 7.13 25.06
C LYS A 162 16.26 6.60 25.95
N GLY A 163 15.05 6.49 25.42
CA GLY A 163 13.91 6.05 26.20
C GLY A 163 12.84 5.39 25.35
N GLU A 164 11.67 5.26 25.94
CA GLU A 164 10.52 4.63 25.33
C GLU A 164 9.35 5.61 25.26
N ASN A 165 8.64 5.58 24.15
CA ASN A 165 7.39 6.30 23.97
C ASN A 165 6.21 5.33 24.01
N THR A 166 5.14 5.71 24.68
CA THR A 166 3.95 4.85 24.79
C THR A 166 3.14 4.93 23.51
N VAL A 167 2.90 3.76 22.89
CA VAL A 167 2.09 3.63 21.67
C VAL A 167 0.64 3.32 22.01
N GLY A 168 0.41 2.51 23.05
CA GLY A 168 -0.93 2.14 23.46
C GLY A 168 -0.92 1.13 24.59
N PHE A 169 -2.08 0.53 24.83
CA PHE A 169 -2.33 -0.42 25.89
C PHE A 169 -3.08 -1.63 25.35
N TRP A 170 -2.89 -2.77 26.01
CA TRP A 170 -3.68 -3.98 25.78
C TRP A 170 -4.32 -4.44 27.08
N THR A 171 -5.62 -4.73 27.02
CA THR A 171 -6.36 -5.38 28.11
C THR A 171 -7.11 -6.59 27.56
N LYS A 172 -7.36 -7.59 28.40
CA LYS A 172 -8.08 -8.81 28.00
C LYS A 172 -9.48 -8.51 27.43
N ALA A 173 -10.16 -7.50 27.98
CA ALA A 173 -11.53 -7.14 27.58
C ALA A 173 -11.59 -6.30 26.30
N CYS A 174 -10.65 -5.35 26.10
CA CYS A 174 -10.75 -4.36 25.02
C CYS A 174 -9.74 -4.58 23.88
N GLY A 175 -8.79 -5.50 24.03
CA GLY A 175 -7.70 -5.68 23.06
C GLY A 175 -6.76 -4.47 23.03
N ILE A 176 -6.20 -4.15 21.86
CA ILE A 176 -5.25 -3.04 21.66
C ILE A 176 -6.00 -1.71 21.50
N SER A 177 -5.64 -0.71 22.30
CA SER A 177 -6.24 0.63 22.30
C SER A 177 -5.19 1.71 22.58
N GLY A 178 -5.35 2.91 22.01
CA GLY A 178 -4.46 4.05 22.30
C GLY A 178 -4.56 4.53 23.75
N LYS A 179 -5.70 4.29 24.42
CA LYS A 179 -5.92 4.62 25.83
C LYS A 179 -6.31 3.40 26.63
N LEU A 180 -5.95 3.41 27.91
CA LEU A 180 -6.38 2.39 28.87
C LEU A 180 -7.90 2.54 29.09
N LYS A 181 -8.68 1.58 28.59
CA LYS A 181 -10.13 1.50 28.79
C LYS A 181 -10.43 0.49 29.91
N GLN A 182 -11.30 0.88 30.84
CA GLN A 182 -11.97 -0.05 31.75
C GLN A 182 -13.32 -0.47 31.14
N GLU A 183 -13.84 -1.62 31.56
CA GLU A 183 -14.99 -2.33 30.96
C GLU A 183 -16.27 -1.49 30.83
N ASP A 184 -16.40 -0.37 31.55
CA ASP A 184 -17.65 0.39 31.68
C ASP A 184 -17.99 1.36 30.53
N HIS A 185 -17.18 1.45 29.48
CA HIS A 185 -17.46 2.39 28.38
C HIS A 185 -17.60 1.71 27.02
N ASN A 186 -18.87 1.56 26.59
CA ASN A 186 -19.36 1.35 25.22
C ASN A 186 -18.93 2.46 24.25
N SER A 187 -17.63 2.75 24.17
CA SER A 187 -17.05 3.64 23.18
C SER A 187 -16.60 2.79 21.99
N THR A 188 -17.44 2.73 20.97
CA THR A 188 -17.16 2.16 19.65
C THR A 188 -16.04 2.89 18.90
N ASN A 189 -15.57 4.04 19.41
CA ASN A 189 -14.42 4.73 18.86
C ASN A 189 -13.12 4.01 19.24
N LYS A 190 -12.44 3.48 18.22
CA LYS A 190 -11.04 3.04 18.33
C LYS A 190 -10.20 4.28 18.62
N ASP A 191 -9.71 4.41 19.85
CA ASP A 191 -8.76 5.47 20.17
C ASP A 191 -7.51 5.26 19.30
N PRO A 192 -7.04 6.29 18.59
CA PRO A 192 -5.89 6.16 17.71
C PRO A 192 -4.66 5.79 18.53
N LEU A 193 -3.86 4.85 18.01
CA LEU A 193 -2.57 4.49 18.59
C LEU A 193 -1.57 5.63 18.41
N GLY A 194 -0.60 5.69 19.32
CA GLY A 194 0.55 6.59 19.18
C GLY A 194 1.33 6.30 17.90
N ALA A 195 1.99 7.33 17.36
CA ALA A 195 2.83 7.18 16.19
C ALA A 195 4.01 6.23 16.48
N ILE A 196 4.28 5.31 15.55
CA ILE A 196 5.37 4.35 15.63
C ILE A 196 6.47 4.83 14.68
N VAL A 197 7.70 4.95 15.20
CA VAL A 197 8.91 5.13 14.41
C VAL A 197 9.54 3.74 14.23
N TRP A 198 9.82 3.35 13.01
CA TRP A 198 10.43 2.07 12.68
C TRP A 198 11.96 2.18 12.59
N PRO A 199 12.69 1.06 12.64
CA PRO A 199 14.11 1.00 12.30
C PRO A 199 14.42 1.79 11.02
N GLY A 200 15.58 2.47 10.99
CA GLY A 200 15.89 3.45 9.95
C GLY A 200 15.20 4.82 10.09
N GLN A 201 14.62 5.12 11.25
CA GLN A 201 13.99 6.42 11.59
C GLN A 201 12.87 6.83 10.63
N THR A 202 12.06 5.86 10.20
CA THR A 202 10.97 6.08 9.25
C THR A 202 9.61 5.85 9.90
N ALA A 203 8.59 6.60 9.45
CA ALA A 203 7.20 6.34 9.81
C ALA A 203 6.54 5.29 8.89
N ILE A 204 7.25 4.83 7.85
CA ILE A 204 6.73 3.88 6.87
C ILE A 204 6.73 2.49 7.48
N VAL A 205 5.54 1.90 7.57
CA VAL A 205 5.34 0.56 8.14
C VAL A 205 6.06 -0.49 7.27
N PRO A 206 7.00 -1.27 7.83
CA PRO A 206 7.59 -2.42 7.17
C PRO A 206 6.52 -3.39 6.67
N LYS A 207 6.56 -3.75 5.39
CA LYS A 207 5.62 -4.70 4.79
C LYS A 207 6.36 -5.96 4.34
N GLY A 208 5.95 -7.12 4.87
CA GLY A 208 6.41 -8.44 4.42
C GLY A 208 7.66 -8.96 5.15
N TRP A 209 8.20 -10.06 4.63
CA TRP A 209 9.51 -10.60 5.01
C TRP A 209 10.56 -10.00 4.07
N GLU A 210 11.35 -9.06 4.55
CA GLU A 210 12.49 -8.56 3.79
C GLU A 210 13.66 -9.55 3.95
N MET A 211 14.11 -10.14 2.83
CA MET A 211 15.35 -10.90 2.78
C MET A 211 16.54 -9.91 2.83
N PRO A 212 17.64 -10.25 3.51
CA PRO A 212 18.67 -9.29 3.86
C PRO A 212 19.33 -8.62 2.65
N THR A 213 19.70 -7.35 2.89
CA THR A 213 20.63 -6.43 2.22
C THR A 213 21.63 -7.01 1.21
N SER A 214 21.14 -7.57 0.10
CA SER A 214 21.81 -7.41 -1.19
C SER A 214 21.16 -6.19 -1.83
N GLY A 215 21.81 -5.03 -1.77
CA GLY A 215 21.33 -3.74 -2.32
C GLY A 215 21.12 -3.69 -3.84
N LYS A 216 20.83 -4.83 -4.48
CA LYS A 216 20.35 -4.91 -5.86
C LYS A 216 18.91 -4.46 -5.90
N LYS A 217 18.72 -3.19 -6.27
CA LYS A 217 17.44 -2.66 -6.71
C LYS A 217 17.05 -3.31 -8.03
N LEU A 218 15.76 -3.55 -8.22
CA LEU A 218 15.22 -4.00 -9.49
C LEU A 218 15.46 -2.91 -10.56
N ARG A 219 16.24 -3.23 -11.59
CA ARG A 219 16.61 -2.29 -12.66
C ARG A 219 15.53 -2.29 -13.74
N LEU A 220 14.74 -1.22 -13.79
CA LEU A 220 13.63 -1.09 -14.72
C LEU A 220 14.05 -0.31 -15.96
N GLY A 221 14.09 -0.96 -17.12
CA GLY A 221 14.30 -0.31 -18.40
C GLY A 221 13.08 0.51 -18.81
N VAL A 222 13.29 1.76 -19.22
CA VAL A 222 12.22 2.66 -19.66
C VAL A 222 12.53 3.19 -21.07
N PRO A 223 11.61 3.09 -22.05
CA PRO A 223 11.84 3.58 -23.41
C PRO A 223 11.92 5.10 -23.43
N VAL A 224 12.79 5.63 -24.29
CA VAL A 224 12.91 7.07 -24.56
C VAL A 224 12.34 7.33 -25.94
N LYS A 225 11.24 8.09 -26.03
CA LYS A 225 10.54 8.32 -27.30
C LYS A 225 10.35 9.81 -27.57
N SER A 226 10.44 10.17 -28.84
CA SER A 226 9.99 11.48 -29.33
C SER A 226 8.51 11.39 -29.67
N GLY A 227 7.66 12.06 -28.88
CA GLY A 227 6.20 12.04 -29.00
C GLY A 227 5.52 11.01 -28.09
N PHE A 228 4.23 11.25 -27.79
CA PHE A 228 3.40 10.45 -26.86
C PHE A 228 3.91 10.45 -25.41
N THR A 229 4.22 11.63 -24.88
CA THR A 229 4.73 11.81 -23.51
C THR A 229 3.71 11.48 -22.42
N GLU A 230 2.45 11.27 -22.79
CA GLU A 230 1.37 10.88 -21.89
C GLU A 230 1.58 9.46 -21.32
N PHE A 231 2.19 8.56 -22.10
CA PHE A 231 2.44 7.18 -21.67
C PHE A 231 3.73 7.06 -20.86
N VAL A 232 4.81 7.66 -21.38
CA VAL A 232 6.12 7.70 -20.72
C VAL A 232 6.83 9.00 -21.12
N LYS A 233 7.24 9.77 -20.11
CA LYS A 233 8.03 10.99 -20.24
C LYS A 233 9.25 10.87 -19.35
N ILE A 234 10.41 11.10 -19.95
CA ILE A 234 11.69 11.14 -19.24
C ILE A 234 12.21 12.57 -19.36
N GLU A 235 12.27 13.29 -18.24
CA GLU A 235 12.96 14.57 -18.15
C GLU A 235 14.42 14.35 -17.70
N ARG A 236 15.32 15.27 -18.04
CA ARG A 236 16.73 15.17 -17.63
C ARG A 236 16.80 15.28 -16.10
N ASP A 237 17.42 14.28 -15.47
CA ASP A 237 17.67 14.18 -14.02
C ASP A 237 16.43 14.12 -13.11
N ALA A 238 15.27 13.77 -13.65
CA ALA A 238 14.04 13.52 -12.90
C ALA A 238 13.57 12.07 -13.04
N GLU A 239 12.72 11.62 -12.10
CA GLU A 239 12.04 10.34 -12.25
C GLU A 239 11.14 10.33 -13.50
N PRO A 240 11.07 9.19 -14.22
CA PRO A 240 10.13 9.07 -15.33
C PRO A 240 8.69 9.23 -14.82
N THR A 241 7.85 9.83 -15.66
CA THR A 241 6.43 10.07 -15.39
C THR A 241 5.59 9.61 -16.57
N GLY A 242 4.29 9.43 -16.38
CA GLY A 242 3.35 9.03 -17.43
C GLY A 242 2.52 7.80 -17.04
N PHE A 243 1.47 7.53 -17.80
CA PHE A 243 0.47 6.52 -17.49
C PHE A 243 1.07 5.14 -17.16
N CYS A 244 2.05 4.66 -17.95
CA CYS A 244 2.64 3.34 -17.73
C CYS A 244 3.48 3.29 -16.44
N ILE A 245 4.13 4.40 -16.09
CA ILE A 245 4.91 4.52 -14.85
C ILE A 245 3.98 4.54 -13.64
N ASP A 246 2.88 5.28 -13.73
CA ASP A 246 1.90 5.39 -12.65
C ASP A 246 1.23 4.03 -12.38
N VAL A 247 0.81 3.31 -13.42
CA VAL A 247 0.28 1.93 -13.28
C VAL A 247 1.29 1.02 -12.59
N PHE A 248 2.57 1.07 -12.98
CA PHE A 248 3.60 0.27 -12.34
C PHE A 248 3.79 0.63 -10.86
N LYS A 249 3.84 1.93 -10.54
CA LYS A 249 3.95 2.43 -9.16
C LYS A 249 2.77 1.97 -8.30
N GLU A 250 1.55 1.99 -8.84
CA GLU A 250 0.35 1.50 -8.15
C GLU A 250 0.41 -0.02 -7.91
N VAL A 251 0.83 -0.81 -8.90
CA VAL A 251 1.02 -2.26 -8.72
C VAL A 251 2.04 -2.54 -7.62
N MET A 252 3.17 -1.82 -7.61
CA MET A 252 4.21 -1.98 -6.58
C MET A 252 3.70 -1.59 -5.18
N GLN A 253 2.79 -0.62 -5.06
CA GLN A 253 2.17 -0.26 -3.77
C GLN A 253 1.20 -1.32 -3.24
N LEU A 254 0.54 -2.06 -4.15
CA LEU A 254 -0.42 -3.12 -3.84
C LEU A 254 0.25 -4.45 -3.48
N LEU A 255 1.54 -4.63 -3.78
CA LEU A 255 2.27 -5.84 -3.40
C LEU A 255 2.29 -6.01 -1.87
N PRO A 256 2.18 -7.25 -1.36
CA PRO A 256 2.21 -7.52 0.09
C PRO A 256 3.61 -7.37 0.71
N TYR A 257 4.62 -7.10 -0.11
CA TYR A 257 6.01 -6.89 0.27
C TYR A 257 6.58 -5.67 -0.45
N ALA A 258 7.56 -5.00 0.18
CA ALA A 258 8.27 -3.89 -0.44
C ALA A 258 9.31 -4.42 -1.45
N VAL A 259 9.36 -3.81 -2.64
CA VAL A 259 10.39 -4.06 -3.66
C VAL A 259 11.10 -2.75 -3.93
N GLU A 260 12.41 -2.68 -3.69
CA GLU A 260 13.20 -1.54 -4.15
C GLU A 260 13.48 -1.65 -5.65
N TYR A 261 13.24 -0.57 -6.37
CA TYR A 261 13.48 -0.50 -7.81
C TYR A 261 14.08 0.85 -8.19
N GLU A 262 14.74 0.88 -9.34
CA GLU A 262 15.22 2.10 -9.97
C GLU A 262 14.89 2.10 -11.46
N PHE A 263 14.52 3.27 -11.98
CA PHE A 263 14.28 3.43 -13.40
C PHE A 263 15.57 3.80 -14.12
N ARG A 264 15.86 3.10 -15.21
CA ARG A 264 16.98 3.37 -16.11
C ARG A 264 16.44 3.63 -17.51
N ALA A 265 16.64 4.86 -17.97
CA ALA A 265 16.26 5.27 -19.32
C ALA A 265 17.15 4.57 -20.36
N PHE A 266 16.52 3.97 -21.39
CA PHE A 266 17.22 3.38 -22.51
C PHE A 266 17.64 4.46 -23.51
N LYS A 267 18.72 5.18 -23.18
CA LYS A 267 19.23 6.32 -23.94
C LYS A 267 20.69 6.17 -24.37
N THR A 268 21.05 6.77 -25.50
CA THR A 268 22.44 7.02 -25.91
C THR A 268 23.07 8.13 -25.07
N PRO A 269 24.42 8.30 -25.11
CA PRO A 269 25.10 9.41 -24.43
C PRO A 269 24.55 10.79 -24.79
N ASP A 270 24.02 10.96 -26.01
CA ASP A 270 23.43 12.21 -26.51
C ASP A 270 21.98 12.45 -26.02
N GLY A 271 21.42 11.52 -25.24
CA GLY A 271 20.08 11.60 -24.66
C GLY A 271 18.94 11.20 -25.59
N GLN A 272 19.24 10.58 -26.74
CA GLN A 272 18.24 10.00 -27.65
C GLN A 272 17.97 8.53 -27.31
N SER A 273 16.96 7.91 -27.92
CA SER A 273 16.69 6.47 -27.73
C SER A 273 17.92 5.64 -28.10
N ALA A 274 18.30 4.68 -27.24
CA ALA A 274 19.42 3.76 -27.50
C ALA A 274 19.11 2.69 -28.56
N GLY A 275 17.85 2.58 -28.99
CA GLY A 275 17.42 1.61 -30.00
C GLY A 275 15.89 1.55 -30.12
N GLU A 276 15.39 0.50 -30.75
CA GLU A 276 13.96 0.22 -30.82
C GLU A 276 13.47 -0.60 -29.62
N TYR A 277 12.15 -0.79 -29.53
CA TYR A 277 11.53 -1.59 -28.48
C TYR A 277 12.00 -3.06 -28.47
N ASN A 278 12.38 -3.61 -29.62
CA ASN A 278 12.95 -4.96 -29.67
C ASN A 278 14.32 -4.99 -28.97
N ASP A 279 15.15 -3.96 -29.16
CA ASP A 279 16.47 -3.86 -28.52
C ASP A 279 16.33 -3.64 -27.02
N LEU A 280 15.37 -2.80 -26.60
CA LEU A 280 15.05 -2.57 -25.19
C LEU A 280 14.63 -3.87 -24.48
N VAL A 281 13.72 -4.63 -25.10
CA VAL A 281 13.28 -5.91 -24.54
C VAL A 281 14.42 -6.92 -24.52
N TYR A 282 15.29 -6.90 -25.53
CA TYR A 282 16.46 -7.77 -25.59
C TYR A 282 17.48 -7.48 -24.46
N GLN A 283 17.53 -6.24 -23.93
CA GLN A 283 18.37 -5.92 -22.76
C GLN A 283 18.00 -6.71 -21.49
N ILE A 284 16.77 -7.21 -21.38
CA ILE A 284 16.39 -8.10 -20.26
C ILE A 284 17.11 -9.44 -20.40
N PHE A 285 17.17 -9.99 -21.61
CA PHE A 285 17.89 -11.23 -21.89
C PHE A 285 19.41 -11.10 -21.68
N LEU A 286 19.96 -9.89 -21.89
CA LEU A 286 21.37 -9.55 -21.59
C LEU A 286 21.62 -9.24 -20.11
N GLU A 287 20.60 -9.35 -19.25
CA GLU A 287 20.67 -9.04 -17.81
C GLU A 287 21.08 -7.59 -17.47
N GLU A 288 20.93 -6.65 -18.41
CA GLU A 288 21.15 -5.22 -18.18
C GLU A 288 19.97 -4.59 -17.41
N PHE A 289 18.75 -5.02 -17.74
CA PHE A 289 17.52 -4.70 -17.02
C PHE A 289 16.87 -5.97 -16.47
N ASP A 290 16.20 -5.85 -15.33
CA ASP A 290 15.47 -6.96 -14.71
C ASP A 290 14.00 -6.98 -15.19
N ALA A 291 13.45 -5.82 -15.56
CA ALA A 291 12.16 -5.69 -16.22
C ALA A 291 12.11 -4.39 -17.06
N VAL A 292 11.09 -4.25 -17.92
CA VAL A 292 10.87 -3.05 -18.73
C VAL A 292 9.47 -2.52 -18.47
N VAL A 293 9.36 -1.20 -18.30
CA VAL A 293 8.09 -0.49 -18.05
C VAL A 293 7.87 0.54 -19.16
N GLY A 294 6.74 0.44 -19.86
CA GLY A 294 6.36 1.37 -20.92
C GLY A 294 5.24 0.84 -21.81
N ASP A 295 4.98 1.53 -22.92
CA ASP A 295 4.00 1.18 -23.96
C ASP A 295 4.48 0.01 -24.85
N ILE A 296 4.86 -1.12 -24.22
CA ILE A 296 5.42 -2.28 -24.92
C ILE A 296 4.30 -3.14 -25.51
N ALA A 297 4.22 -3.19 -26.85
CA ALA A 297 3.36 -4.15 -27.53
C ALA A 297 3.83 -5.60 -27.30
N ILE A 298 2.91 -6.48 -26.91
CA ILE A 298 3.15 -7.92 -26.76
C ILE A 298 3.21 -8.54 -28.16
N LEU A 299 4.39 -9.00 -28.56
CA LEU A 299 4.65 -9.60 -29.88
C LEU A 299 5.34 -10.96 -29.73
N ALA A 300 5.04 -11.89 -30.64
CA ALA A 300 5.56 -13.25 -30.59
C ALA A 300 7.10 -13.33 -30.64
N ASN A 301 7.77 -12.38 -31.30
CA ASN A 301 9.24 -12.32 -31.35
C ASN A 301 9.84 -11.92 -29.99
N ARG A 302 9.17 -11.05 -29.23
CA ARG A 302 9.60 -10.59 -27.89
C ARG A 302 9.36 -11.66 -26.83
N SER A 303 8.28 -12.40 -26.93
CA SER A 303 7.95 -13.51 -26.03
C SER A 303 8.95 -14.68 -26.07
N ARG A 304 9.93 -14.66 -26.97
CA ARG A 304 11.04 -15.63 -26.99
C ARG A 304 12.15 -15.28 -25.99
N PHE A 305 12.20 -14.03 -25.54
CA PHE A 305 13.27 -13.50 -24.68
C PHE A 305 12.77 -13.11 -23.29
N VAL A 306 11.48 -12.76 -23.16
CA VAL A 306 10.88 -12.27 -21.92
C VAL A 306 9.46 -12.80 -21.75
N ASP A 307 9.04 -12.89 -20.50
CA ASP A 307 7.65 -13.09 -20.13
C ASP A 307 6.93 -11.74 -19.99
N PHE A 308 5.64 -11.70 -20.33
CA PHE A 308 4.80 -10.50 -20.23
C PHE A 308 3.77 -10.64 -19.12
N SER A 309 3.46 -9.52 -18.46
CA SER A 309 2.27 -9.42 -17.62
C SER A 309 1.00 -9.46 -18.48
N PHE A 310 -0.16 -9.61 -17.82
CA PHE A 310 -1.43 -9.35 -18.50
C PHE A 310 -1.47 -7.91 -19.04
N PRO A 311 -2.04 -7.69 -20.24
CA PRO A 311 -2.16 -6.35 -20.81
C PRO A 311 -3.11 -5.51 -19.97
N TYR A 312 -2.70 -4.29 -19.62
CA TYR A 312 -3.51 -3.33 -18.86
C TYR A 312 -4.29 -2.35 -19.77
N THR A 313 -4.03 -2.37 -21.08
CA THR A 313 -4.80 -1.65 -22.11
C THR A 313 -5.10 -2.60 -23.28
N GLU A 314 -6.28 -2.48 -23.87
CA GLU A 314 -6.63 -3.23 -25.07
C GLU A 314 -5.69 -2.85 -26.24
N SER A 315 -5.26 -3.87 -27.01
CA SER A 315 -4.48 -3.67 -28.22
C SER A 315 -5.41 -3.68 -29.44
N GLY A 316 -5.28 -2.67 -30.30
CA GLY A 316 -6.05 -2.57 -31.54
C GLY A 316 -5.34 -1.74 -32.60
N VAL A 317 -5.54 -2.10 -33.87
CA VAL A 317 -5.08 -1.31 -35.02
C VAL A 317 -6.29 -0.58 -35.60
N SER A 318 -6.21 0.74 -35.71
CA SER A 318 -7.24 1.57 -36.32
C SER A 318 -6.64 2.42 -37.44
N ALA A 319 -7.35 2.52 -38.56
CA ALA A 319 -6.96 3.36 -39.68
C ALA A 319 -7.45 4.80 -39.45
N VAL A 320 -6.53 5.72 -39.18
CA VAL A 320 -6.84 7.15 -39.14
C VAL A 320 -6.83 7.67 -40.57
N VAL A 321 -8.01 7.99 -41.10
CA VAL A 321 -8.14 8.57 -42.44
C VAL A 321 -8.42 10.06 -42.30
N PRO A 322 -7.63 10.94 -42.97
CA PRO A 322 -7.93 12.36 -42.96
C PRO A 322 -9.33 12.59 -43.53
N ILE A 323 -10.15 13.33 -42.80
CA ILE A 323 -11.45 13.76 -43.29
C ILE A 323 -11.17 14.74 -44.44
N LYS A 324 -11.33 14.26 -45.67
CA LYS A 324 -11.32 15.15 -46.84
C LYS A 324 -12.60 15.97 -46.82
N ASP A 325 -12.46 17.27 -47.08
CA ASP A 325 -13.60 18.17 -47.19
C ASP A 325 -14.63 17.60 -48.16
N ASN A 326 -15.87 17.58 -47.69
CA ASN A 326 -16.95 16.89 -48.35
C ASN A 326 -17.38 17.70 -49.58
N GLU A 327 -17.09 17.24 -50.80
CA GLU A 327 -17.64 17.82 -52.04
C GLU A 327 -19.19 17.83 -52.05
N ARG A 328 -19.84 17.19 -51.07
CA ARG A 328 -21.30 17.26 -50.83
C ARG A 328 -21.85 18.66 -50.55
N LYS A 329 -21.02 19.67 -50.30
CA LYS A 329 -21.47 21.06 -50.17
C LYS A 329 -21.63 21.80 -51.51
N ASN A 330 -21.29 21.18 -52.64
CA ASN A 330 -21.45 21.81 -53.96
C ASN A 330 -22.87 21.64 -54.50
N ALA A 331 -23.51 22.74 -54.91
CA ALA A 331 -24.82 22.75 -55.55
C ALA A 331 -24.89 21.90 -56.85
N TRP A 332 -23.74 21.63 -57.46
CA TRP A 332 -23.58 20.77 -58.65
C TRP A 332 -23.65 19.26 -58.36
N ILE A 333 -23.91 18.85 -57.12
CA ILE A 333 -24.07 17.43 -56.78
C ILE A 333 -25.19 16.74 -57.56
N PHE A 334 -26.20 17.51 -57.99
CA PHE A 334 -27.30 17.02 -58.83
C PHE A 334 -26.84 16.53 -60.21
N MET A 335 -25.67 16.97 -60.71
CA MET A 335 -25.16 16.48 -62.00
C MET A 335 -24.36 15.17 -61.89
N LYS A 336 -23.93 14.77 -60.69
CA LYS A 336 -23.17 13.52 -60.47
C LYS A 336 -23.91 12.20 -60.81
N PRO A 337 -25.25 12.07 -60.71
CA PRO A 337 -25.93 10.80 -60.97
C PRO A 337 -25.90 10.32 -62.43
N LEU A 338 -25.72 11.24 -63.39
CA LEU A 338 -25.73 10.93 -64.83
C LEU A 338 -24.35 11.24 -65.41
N THR A 339 -23.82 10.37 -66.27
CA THR A 339 -22.55 10.61 -66.97
C THR A 339 -22.69 11.81 -67.92
N THR A 340 -21.57 12.49 -68.22
CA THR A 340 -21.55 13.64 -69.13
C THR A 340 -22.10 13.28 -70.52
N ASP A 341 -21.79 12.07 -70.98
CA ASP A 341 -22.26 11.55 -72.26
C ASP A 341 -23.78 11.38 -72.24
N LEU A 342 -24.34 10.89 -71.12
CA LEU A 342 -25.78 10.73 -70.98
C LEU A 342 -26.50 12.09 -70.94
N TRP A 343 -25.95 13.08 -70.23
CA TRP A 343 -26.45 14.46 -70.28
C TRP A 343 -26.44 15.04 -71.70
N LEU A 344 -25.36 14.83 -72.45
CA LEU A 344 -25.24 15.27 -73.84
C LEU A 344 -26.26 14.55 -74.74
N THR A 345 -26.47 13.24 -74.56
CA THR A 345 -27.48 12.50 -75.34
C THR A 345 -28.89 12.97 -75.01
N ILE A 346 -29.24 13.21 -73.75
CA ILE A 346 -30.56 13.76 -73.36
C ILE A 346 -30.77 15.13 -74.01
N GLY A 347 -29.75 15.99 -73.96
CA GLY A 347 -29.79 17.29 -74.64
C GLY A 347 -30.00 17.15 -76.15
N ALA A 348 -29.25 16.26 -76.81
CA ALA A 348 -29.36 16.02 -78.24
C ALA A 348 -30.75 15.47 -78.63
N PHE A 349 -31.28 14.52 -77.86
CA PHE A 349 -32.64 13.98 -78.06
C PHE A 349 -33.71 15.05 -77.85
N PHE A 350 -33.55 15.96 -76.87
CA PHE A 350 -34.47 17.07 -76.63
C PHE A 350 -34.54 18.02 -77.84
N PHE A 351 -33.39 18.36 -78.44
CA PHE A 351 -33.37 19.17 -79.66
C PHE A 351 -33.97 18.42 -80.87
N PHE A 352 -33.68 17.12 -81.00
CA PHE A 352 -34.22 16.30 -82.07
C PHE A 352 -35.75 16.19 -82.01
N THR A 353 -36.32 15.90 -80.83
CA THR A 353 -37.78 15.84 -80.65
C THR A 353 -38.43 17.20 -80.90
N GLY A 354 -37.82 18.30 -80.42
CA GLY A 354 -38.27 19.66 -80.74
C GLY A 354 -38.30 19.95 -82.24
N PHE A 355 -37.29 19.49 -82.98
CA PHE A 355 -37.24 19.60 -84.44
C PHE A 355 -38.35 18.77 -85.12
N VAL A 356 -38.57 17.53 -84.69
CA VAL A 356 -39.64 16.67 -85.24
C VAL A 356 -41.03 17.27 -85.01
N VAL A 357 -41.30 17.74 -83.79
CA VAL A 357 -42.56 18.43 -83.45
C VAL A 357 -42.72 19.68 -84.32
N TRP A 358 -41.67 20.50 -84.45
CA TRP A 358 -41.70 21.65 -85.34
C TRP A 358 -42.07 21.27 -86.78
N VAL A 359 -41.44 20.24 -87.37
CA VAL A 359 -41.77 19.81 -88.74
C VAL A 359 -43.22 19.37 -88.88
N LEU A 360 -43.73 18.59 -87.92
CA LEU A 360 -45.10 18.06 -87.96
C LEU A 360 -46.14 19.17 -87.76
N GLU A 361 -45.93 20.05 -86.78
CA GLU A 361 -46.88 21.09 -86.42
C GLU A 361 -46.84 22.28 -87.38
N HIS A 362 -45.67 22.60 -87.96
CA HIS A 362 -45.51 23.65 -88.98
C HIS A 362 -46.36 23.39 -90.24
N ARG A 363 -46.64 22.11 -90.54
CA ARG A 363 -47.46 21.71 -91.70
C ARG A 363 -48.94 22.04 -91.51
N VAL A 364 -49.46 21.99 -90.28
CA VAL A 364 -50.90 22.05 -89.97
C VAL A 364 -51.29 23.33 -89.21
N ASN A 365 -50.47 23.79 -88.28
CA ASN A 365 -50.79 24.86 -87.34
C ASN A 365 -50.20 26.22 -87.79
N LYS A 366 -51.03 27.28 -87.82
CA LYS A 366 -50.63 28.60 -88.36
C LYS A 366 -49.72 29.39 -87.40
N GLU A 367 -49.78 29.12 -86.10
CA GLU A 367 -48.96 29.80 -85.08
C GLU A 367 -47.46 29.45 -85.18
N PHE A 368 -47.13 28.26 -85.69
CA PHE A 368 -45.75 27.84 -85.96
C PHE A 368 -45.18 28.40 -87.27
N ARG A 369 -45.83 29.37 -87.93
CA ARG A 369 -45.34 30.07 -89.14
C ARG A 369 -44.91 31.52 -88.91
N GLY A 370 -44.85 31.96 -87.65
CA GLY A 370 -44.41 33.31 -87.26
C GLY A 370 -42.90 33.57 -87.44
N PRO A 371 -42.41 34.78 -87.09
CA PRO A 371 -40.99 35.13 -87.18
C PRO A 371 -40.10 34.19 -86.36
N ARG A 372 -38.87 33.95 -86.83
CA ARG A 372 -37.98 32.85 -86.37
C ARG A 372 -37.75 32.80 -84.85
N LEU A 373 -37.73 33.95 -84.15
CA LEU A 373 -37.56 33.98 -82.69
C LEU A 373 -38.80 33.46 -81.93
N GLN A 374 -40.00 33.71 -82.45
CA GLN A 374 -41.27 33.29 -81.84
C GLN A 374 -41.50 31.78 -82.01
N GLN A 375 -41.06 31.21 -83.14
CA GLN A 375 -41.10 29.76 -83.39
C GLN A 375 -40.22 28.98 -82.40
N VAL A 376 -39.01 29.48 -82.13
CA VAL A 376 -38.10 28.86 -81.16
C VAL A 376 -38.72 28.89 -79.77
N GLY A 377 -39.30 30.02 -79.36
CA GLY A 377 -40.02 30.15 -78.08
C GLY A 377 -41.18 29.17 -77.93
N MET A 378 -41.97 28.96 -78.98
CA MET A 378 -43.09 28.00 -78.97
C MET A 378 -42.63 26.54 -78.88
N ILE A 379 -41.53 26.17 -79.55
CA ILE A 379 -40.96 24.81 -79.42
C ILE A 379 -40.51 24.53 -77.99
N PHE A 380 -39.81 25.48 -77.36
CA PHE A 380 -39.39 25.35 -75.96
C PHE A 380 -40.59 25.30 -74.99
N TRP A 381 -41.62 26.12 -75.23
CA TRP A 381 -42.85 26.13 -74.44
C TRP A 381 -43.61 24.79 -74.52
N PHE A 382 -43.73 24.23 -75.72
CA PHE A 382 -44.45 22.96 -75.96
C PHE A 382 -43.71 21.75 -75.38
N LEU A 383 -42.37 21.74 -75.45
CA LEU A 383 -41.55 20.71 -74.82
C LEU A 383 -41.64 20.77 -73.29
N PHE A 384 -41.64 21.97 -72.70
CA PHE A 384 -41.74 22.17 -71.25
C PHE A 384 -43.11 21.75 -70.69
N LEU A 385 -44.20 22.02 -71.42
CA LEU A 385 -45.55 21.59 -71.03
C LEU A 385 -45.69 20.05 -71.10
N ASN A 386 -45.16 19.40 -72.14
CA ASN A 386 -45.28 17.94 -72.28
C ASN A 386 -44.48 17.16 -71.23
N THR A 387 -43.28 17.60 -70.86
CA THR A 387 -42.50 16.94 -69.79
C THR A 387 -43.13 17.14 -68.41
N CYS A 388 -43.73 18.30 -68.13
CA CYS A 388 -44.49 18.52 -66.89
C CYS A 388 -45.78 17.70 -66.81
N PHE A 389 -46.47 17.46 -67.93
CA PHE A 389 -47.71 16.66 -67.95
C PHE A 389 -47.49 15.14 -67.96
N CYS A 390 -46.34 14.65 -68.42
CA CYS A 390 -45.97 13.22 -68.32
C CYS A 390 -45.47 12.79 -66.92
N SER A 391 -45.32 13.72 -65.98
CA SER A 391 -44.90 13.45 -64.60
C SER A 391 -46.09 13.56 -63.62
N LYS A 392 -47.20 12.88 -63.92
CA LYS A 392 -48.33 12.74 -62.99
C LYS A 392 -48.78 11.29 -62.85
#